data_AF-A0A2A4R776-F1
#
_entry.id   AF-A0A2A4R776-F1
#
_cell.length_a   1.000
_cell.length_b   1.000
_cell.length_c   1.000
_cell.angle_alpha   90.00
_cell.angle_beta   90.00
_cell.angle_gamma   90.00
#
_symmetry.space_group_name_H-M   'P 1'
#
loop_
_entity.id
_entity.type
_entity.pdbx_description
1 polymer ?
#
loop_
_entity_poly.entity_id
_entity_poly.type
_entity_poly.pdbx_seq_one_letter_code
_entity_poly.pdbx_strand_id
1 'polypeptide(L)'
;MLQTIKLLLPALMPSWRFFSVIAPSPRIEITLLKTAKDTPDSWQEFRPRPAHLSIGSMLKRMFYNARWNEALFLTSLAERLSSNPTEHSSQEILKRIKAELVRNSFDSFDSAATPHLQFRLVFVHREGEQLQKHVTFISPVYGSFGDTDS
;
A
#
# COMPACT_ATOMS: atom_id res chain seq x y z
N MET A 1 31.92 -24.75 -8.80
CA MET A 1 30.76 -23.83 -8.96
C MET A 1 29.98 -23.67 -7.65
N LEU A 2 29.53 -24.74 -6.97
CA LEU A 2 28.85 -24.62 -5.66
C LEU A 2 29.71 -23.96 -4.57
N GLN A 3 31.03 -24.21 -4.56
CA GLN A 3 31.95 -23.61 -3.58
C GLN A 3 32.05 -22.09 -3.71
N THR A 4 32.00 -21.55 -4.94
CA THR A 4 32.06 -20.11 -5.19
C THR A 4 30.81 -19.40 -4.66
N ILE A 5 29.62 -20.01 -4.87
CA ILE A 5 28.36 -19.52 -4.30
C ILE A 5 28.42 -19.55 -2.76
N LYS A 6 28.99 -20.61 -2.18
CA LYS A 6 29.16 -20.76 -0.72
C LYS A 6 30.06 -19.68 -0.11
N LEU A 7 31.08 -19.22 -0.84
CA LEU A 7 31.99 -18.14 -0.44
C LEU A 7 31.35 -16.75 -0.59
N LEU A 8 30.47 -16.54 -1.57
CA LEU A 8 29.81 -15.25 -1.82
C LEU A 8 28.53 -15.06 -1.01
N LEU A 9 27.88 -16.14 -0.56
CA LEU A 9 26.62 -16.10 0.21
C LEU A 9 26.70 -15.16 1.43
N PRO A 10 27.76 -15.20 2.27
CA PRO A 10 27.89 -14.33 3.43
C PRO A 10 28.14 -12.86 3.06
N ALA A 11 28.78 -12.60 1.90
CA ALA A 11 29.03 -11.25 1.41
C ALA A 11 27.80 -10.62 0.75
N LEU A 12 26.92 -11.44 0.16
CA LEU A 12 25.70 -10.99 -0.50
C LEU A 12 24.56 -10.70 0.49
N MET A 13 24.58 -11.35 1.65
CA MET A 13 23.57 -11.22 2.69
C MET A 13 24.22 -10.58 3.92
N PRO A 14 24.45 -9.24 3.93
CA PRO A 14 24.96 -8.56 5.10
C PRO A 14 24.08 -8.91 6.30
N SER A 15 24.71 -9.12 7.47
CA SER A 15 24.04 -9.72 8.63
C SER A 15 22.70 -9.03 8.91
N TRP A 16 21.59 -9.77 8.82
CA TRP A 16 20.23 -9.28 9.07
C TRP A 16 20.03 -8.69 10.48
N ARG A 17 21.04 -8.82 11.34
CA ARG A 17 21.20 -8.17 12.66
C ARG A 17 21.20 -6.64 12.62
N PHE A 18 21.31 -5.97 11.47
CA PHE A 18 21.26 -4.51 11.39
C PHE A 18 19.85 -3.93 11.61
N PHE A 19 18.79 -4.72 11.43
CA PHE A 19 17.41 -4.28 11.63
C PHE A 19 16.89 -4.74 12.99
N SER A 20 17.42 -4.16 14.07
CA SER A 20 17.01 -4.49 15.45
C SER A 20 15.60 -3.99 15.80
N VAL A 21 15.05 -3.04 15.03
CA VAL A 21 13.69 -2.51 15.22
C VAL A 21 12.98 -2.40 13.88
N ILE A 22 11.86 -3.10 13.75
CA ILE A 22 10.94 -2.97 12.60
C ILE A 22 9.81 -2.06 13.06
N ALA A 23 9.85 -0.79 12.63
CA ALA A 23 8.76 0.13 12.92
C ALA A 23 7.47 -0.27 12.16
N PRO A 24 6.28 0.04 12.71
CA PRO A 24 5.02 -0.13 11.99
C PRO A 24 5.05 0.67 10.68
N SER A 25 4.82 0.01 9.56
CA SER A 25 4.75 0.65 8.24
C SER A 25 3.30 1.05 7.93
N PRO A 26 3.06 2.25 7.35
CA PRO A 26 1.72 2.68 7.02
C PRO A 26 1.11 1.79 5.94
N ARG A 27 -0.16 1.43 6.15
CA ARG A 27 -0.99 0.73 5.17
C ARG A 27 -2.03 1.67 4.63
N ILE A 28 -2.20 1.66 3.32
CA ILE A 28 -3.28 2.39 2.65
C ILE A 28 -4.48 1.44 2.57
N GLU A 29 -5.59 1.84 3.20
CA GLU A 29 -6.88 1.19 3.03
C GLU A 29 -7.80 2.11 2.22
N ILE A 30 -8.59 1.54 1.32
CA ILE A 30 -9.51 2.24 0.43
C ILE A 30 -10.95 1.78 0.68
N THR A 31 -11.88 2.66 0.39
CA THR A 31 -13.31 2.37 0.38
C THR A 31 -13.98 3.16 -0.73
N LEU A 32 -15.02 2.59 -1.32
CA LEU A 32 -15.84 3.23 -2.34
C LEU A 32 -17.23 3.47 -1.78
N LEU A 33 -17.76 4.67 -2.00
CA LEU A 33 -19.02 5.15 -1.45
C LEU A 33 -20.01 5.42 -2.58
N LYS A 34 -21.30 5.21 -2.31
CA LYS A 34 -22.37 5.58 -3.26
C LYS A 34 -22.56 7.09 -3.26
N THR A 35 -22.61 7.68 -2.06
CA THR A 35 -22.81 9.10 -1.83
C THR A 35 -21.65 9.71 -1.05
N ALA A 36 -21.35 11.00 -1.26
CA ALA A 36 -20.31 11.72 -0.51
C ALA A 36 -20.54 11.80 1.01
N LYS A 37 -21.75 11.49 1.49
CA LYS A 37 -22.12 11.49 2.91
C LYS A 37 -22.27 10.09 3.51
N ASP A 38 -22.08 9.04 2.71
CA ASP A 38 -22.24 7.67 3.21
C ASP A 38 -21.11 7.33 4.18
N THR A 39 -21.46 6.58 5.22
CA THR A 39 -20.47 6.01 6.13
C THR A 39 -19.81 4.80 5.47
N PRO A 40 -18.47 4.70 5.48
CA PRO A 40 -17.77 3.54 4.94
C PRO A 40 -18.11 2.24 5.69
N ASP A 41 -18.78 1.31 5.03
CA ASP A 41 -19.14 0.00 5.61
C ASP A 41 -17.95 -0.96 5.64
N SER A 42 -17.08 -0.92 4.62
CA SER A 42 -15.92 -1.80 4.52
C SER A 42 -14.69 -1.10 3.96
N TRP A 43 -13.54 -1.42 4.55
CA TRP A 43 -12.23 -0.91 4.16
C TRP A 43 -11.38 -2.06 3.63
N GLN A 44 -10.83 -1.90 2.44
CA GLN A 44 -9.96 -2.89 1.81
C GLN A 44 -8.52 -2.38 1.73
N GLU A 45 -7.55 -3.23 2.07
CA GLU A 45 -6.13 -2.88 1.86
C GLU A 45 -5.86 -2.70 0.36
N PHE A 46 -5.25 -1.57 -0.02
CA PHE A 46 -4.97 -1.23 -1.42
C PHE A 46 -4.06 -2.26 -2.10
N ARG A 47 -3.11 -2.85 -1.35
CA ARG A 47 -2.20 -3.90 -1.82
C ARG A 47 -2.17 -5.03 -0.81
N PRO A 48 -3.15 -5.96 -0.86
CA PRO A 48 -3.19 -7.07 0.09
C PRO A 48 -1.95 -7.93 -0.07
N ARG A 49 -1.41 -8.41 1.06
CA ARG A 49 -0.26 -9.30 1.04
C ARG A 49 -0.69 -10.66 0.46
N PRO A 50 0.05 -11.22 -0.50
CA PRO A 50 -0.24 -12.57 -0.98
C PRO A 50 -0.03 -13.56 0.16
N ALA A 51 -1.01 -14.44 0.38
CA ALA A 51 -0.96 -15.46 1.44
C ALA A 51 0.21 -16.45 1.25
N HIS A 52 0.56 -16.74 -0.01
CA HIS A 52 1.69 -17.59 -0.35
C HIS A 52 2.53 -16.96 -1.45
N LEU A 53 3.86 -17.06 -1.29
CA LEU A 53 4.84 -16.66 -2.29
C LEU A 53 5.65 -17.88 -2.68
N SER A 54 5.61 -18.26 -3.96
CA SER A 54 6.46 -19.33 -4.46
C SER A 54 7.92 -18.88 -4.53
N ILE A 55 8.85 -19.82 -4.35
CA ILE A 55 10.31 -19.57 -4.44
C ILE A 55 10.66 -18.97 -5.81
N GLY A 56 10.05 -19.45 -6.89
CA GLY A 56 10.25 -18.87 -8.24
C GLY A 56 9.79 -17.41 -8.34
N SER A 57 8.69 -17.05 -7.69
CA SER A 57 8.24 -15.64 -7.60
C SER A 57 9.22 -14.79 -6.80
N MET A 58 9.83 -15.35 -5.76
CA MET A 58 10.85 -14.67 -4.95
C MET A 58 12.13 -14.44 -5.78
N LEU A 59 12.61 -15.44 -6.52
CA LEU A 59 13.79 -15.33 -7.39
C LEU A 59 13.55 -14.34 -8.54
N LYS A 60 12.38 -14.35 -9.17
CA LYS A 60 12.04 -13.37 -10.22
C LYS A 60 12.05 -11.93 -9.68
N ARG A 61 11.66 -11.72 -8.42
CA ARG A 61 11.67 -10.40 -7.78
C ARG A 61 13.07 -9.85 -7.53
N MET A 62 14.12 -10.68 -7.49
CA MET A 62 15.51 -10.22 -7.40
C MET A 62 15.97 -9.52 -8.68
N PHE A 63 15.40 -9.87 -9.84
CA PHE A 63 15.70 -9.26 -11.14
C PHE A 63 14.67 -8.17 -11.44
N TYR A 64 14.89 -6.97 -10.87
CA TYR A 64 14.17 -5.70 -11.07
C TYR A 64 12.63 -5.77 -11.08
N ASN A 65 11.99 -5.18 -10.06
CA ASN A 65 10.54 -5.12 -9.98
C ASN A 65 10.03 -3.68 -9.86
N ALA A 66 9.64 -3.09 -10.99
CA ALA A 66 9.08 -1.73 -11.05
C ALA A 66 7.90 -1.52 -10.09
N ARG A 67 7.11 -2.58 -9.82
CA ARG A 67 5.97 -2.53 -8.89
C ARG A 67 6.39 -2.40 -7.42
N TRP A 68 7.58 -2.90 -7.06
CA TRP A 68 8.14 -2.74 -5.71
C TRP A 68 8.63 -1.31 -5.47
N ASN A 69 9.27 -0.69 -6.47
CA ASN A 69 9.65 0.72 -6.37
C ASN A 69 8.43 1.62 -6.16
N GLU A 70 7.32 1.33 -6.83
CA GLU A 70 6.07 2.05 -6.61
C GLU A 70 5.49 1.82 -5.21
N ALA A 71 5.58 0.59 -4.67
CA ALA A 71 5.12 0.31 -3.30
C ALA A 71 5.95 1.08 -2.26
N LEU A 72 7.26 1.14 -2.44
CA LEU A 72 8.15 1.93 -1.58
C LEU A 72 7.82 3.42 -1.67
N PHE A 73 7.61 3.93 -2.89
CA PHE A 73 7.22 5.32 -3.11
C PHE A 73 5.90 5.68 -2.40
N LEU A 74 4.86 4.85 -2.54
CA LEU A 74 3.58 5.04 -1.84
C LEU A 74 3.74 5.00 -0.31
N THR A 75 4.61 4.11 0.19
CA THR A 75 4.92 4.04 1.63
C THR A 75 5.56 5.35 2.09
N SER A 76 6.54 5.87 1.35
CA SER A 76 7.18 7.16 1.67
C SER A 76 6.20 8.34 1.59
N LEU A 77 5.26 8.34 0.65
CA LEU A 77 4.19 9.35 0.60
C LEU A 77 3.27 9.25 1.82
N ALA A 78 2.91 8.03 2.24
CA ALA A 78 2.08 7.81 3.42
C ALA A 78 2.79 8.25 4.71
N GLU A 79 4.08 7.96 4.86
CA GLU A 79 4.89 8.44 5.99
C GLU A 79 4.96 9.97 6.04
N ARG A 80 5.17 10.60 4.89
CA ARG A 80 5.15 12.07 4.77
C ARG A 80 3.77 12.62 5.13
N LEU A 81 2.69 12.05 4.59
CA LEU A 81 1.33 12.50 4.86
C LEU A 81 0.95 12.35 6.34
N SER A 82 1.44 11.29 6.99
CA SER A 82 1.24 11.06 8.42
C SER A 82 2.02 12.05 9.30
N SER A 83 3.15 12.57 8.83
CA SER A 83 4.02 13.46 9.62
C SER A 83 3.75 14.94 9.34
N ASN A 84 3.48 15.28 8.08
CA ASN A 84 3.13 16.60 7.61
C ASN A 84 2.12 16.48 6.45
N PRO A 85 0.82 16.66 6.73
CA PRO A 85 -0.23 16.56 5.71
C PRO A 85 0.01 17.55 4.58
N THR A 86 0.38 17.03 3.41
CA THR A 86 0.61 17.84 2.19
C THR A 86 -0.34 17.41 1.10
N GLU A 87 -0.97 18.39 0.46
CA GLU A 87 -1.93 18.17 -0.63
C GLU A 87 -1.32 17.41 -1.81
N HIS A 88 -0.03 17.65 -2.09
CA HIS A 88 0.68 16.89 -3.12
C HIS A 88 0.73 15.38 -2.81
N SER A 89 0.97 15.01 -1.55
CA SER A 89 1.11 13.60 -1.17
C SER A 89 -0.23 12.87 -1.22
N SER A 90 -1.33 13.52 -0.83
CA SER A 90 -2.68 12.96 -0.96
C SER A 90 -3.08 12.79 -2.42
N GLN A 91 -2.80 13.77 -3.28
CA GLN A 91 -3.09 13.72 -4.71
C GLN A 91 -2.32 12.61 -5.44
N GLU A 92 -1.02 12.44 -5.14
CA GLU A 92 -0.22 11.38 -5.76
C GLU A 92 -0.68 9.98 -5.32
N ILE A 93 -1.04 9.80 -4.05
CA ILE A 93 -1.66 8.56 -3.56
C ILE A 93 -2.98 8.31 -4.30
N LEU A 94 -3.86 9.32 -4.37
CA LEU A 94 -5.15 9.23 -5.03
C LEU A 94 -5.01 8.85 -6.51
N LYS A 95 -4.10 9.52 -7.23
CA LYS A 95 -3.82 9.26 -8.65
C LYS A 95 -3.39 7.81 -8.88
N ARG A 96 -2.55 7.25 -8.02
CA ARG A 96 -2.13 5.84 -8.10
C ARG A 96 -3.25 4.88 -7.75
N ILE A 97 -4.08 5.19 -6.75
CA ILE A 97 -5.26 4.38 -6.42
C ILE A 97 -6.20 4.29 -7.62
N LYS A 98 -6.57 5.44 -8.22
CA LYS A 98 -7.42 5.50 -9.42
C LYS A 98 -6.83 4.69 -10.58
N ALA A 99 -5.53 4.84 -10.85
CA ALA A 99 -4.87 4.09 -11.93
C ALA A 99 -4.89 2.56 -11.72
N GLU A 100 -4.74 2.10 -10.48
CA GLU A 100 -4.80 0.68 -10.13
C GLU A 100 -6.24 0.14 -10.20
N LEU A 101 -7.23 0.93 -9.77
CA LEU A 101 -8.66 0.60 -9.89
C LEU A 101 -9.05 0.37 -11.35
N VAL A 102 -8.60 1.24 -12.26
CA VAL A 102 -8.83 1.08 -13.72
C VAL A 102 -8.11 -0.16 -14.27
N ARG A 103 -6.90 -0.46 -13.81
CA ARG A 103 -6.07 -1.53 -14.35
C ARG A 103 -6.55 -2.93 -13.96
N ASN A 104 -6.93 -3.10 -12.70
CA ASN A 104 -7.24 -4.41 -12.15
C ASN A 104 -8.73 -4.76 -12.21
N SER A 105 -9.56 -3.91 -12.86
CA SER A 105 -11.03 -4.06 -12.98
C SER A 105 -11.56 -4.76 -11.76
N PHE A 106 -11.44 -4.08 -10.62
CA PHE A 106 -11.70 -4.65 -9.32
C PHE A 106 -13.13 -5.22 -9.34
N ASP A 107 -13.27 -6.54 -9.60
CA ASP A 107 -14.53 -7.19 -10.03
C ASP A 107 -15.68 -7.03 -9.03
N SER A 108 -15.33 -6.60 -7.81
CA SER A 108 -16.24 -6.33 -6.69
C SER A 108 -16.88 -4.94 -6.73
N PHE A 109 -16.46 -4.07 -7.65
CA PHE A 109 -16.77 -2.64 -7.60
C PHE A 109 -17.48 -2.20 -8.88
N ASP A 110 -18.78 -1.99 -8.76
CA ASP A 110 -19.57 -1.38 -9.82
C ASP A 110 -19.31 0.13 -9.84
N SER A 111 -18.51 0.57 -10.81
CA SER A 111 -18.15 1.98 -11.00
C SER A 111 -19.38 2.89 -11.17
N ALA A 112 -20.53 2.37 -11.62
CA ALA A 112 -21.77 3.13 -11.70
C ALA A 112 -22.48 3.25 -10.34
N ALA A 113 -22.30 2.28 -9.45
CA ALA A 113 -22.95 2.26 -8.14
C ALA A 113 -22.16 2.98 -7.05
N THR A 114 -20.83 3.05 -7.15
CA THR A 114 -19.96 3.69 -6.14
C THR A 114 -19.04 4.75 -6.76
N PRO A 115 -19.56 5.94 -7.10
CA PRO A 115 -18.80 6.98 -7.79
C PRO A 115 -17.85 7.74 -6.87
N HIS A 116 -17.82 7.48 -5.56
CA HIS A 116 -16.96 8.20 -4.61
C HIS A 116 -15.87 7.29 -4.04
N LEU A 117 -14.68 7.82 -3.80
CA LEU A 117 -13.49 7.14 -3.29
C LEU A 117 -12.95 7.88 -2.06
N GLN A 118 -12.66 7.10 -1.01
CA GLN A 118 -11.97 7.59 0.16
C GLN A 118 -10.84 6.62 0.52
N PHE A 119 -9.74 7.14 1.06
CA PHE A 119 -8.65 6.32 1.57
C PHE A 119 -8.24 6.76 2.97
N ARG A 120 -7.65 5.83 3.72
CA ARG A 120 -7.09 6.10 5.04
C ARG A 120 -5.73 5.46 5.21
N LEU A 121 -4.93 6.03 6.10
CA LEU A 121 -3.64 5.47 6.51
C LEU A 121 -3.78 4.77 7.85
N VAL A 122 -3.38 3.51 7.90
CA VAL A 122 -3.45 2.65 9.09
C VAL A 122 -2.07 2.12 9.44
N PHE A 123 -1.65 2.34 10.68
CA PHE A 123 -0.47 1.72 11.25
C PHE A 123 -0.89 0.52 12.06
N VAL A 124 -0.33 -0.64 11.73
CA VAL A 124 -0.59 -1.89 12.46
C VAL A 124 0.63 -2.18 13.33
N HIS A 125 0.45 -2.12 14.63
CA HIS A 125 1.48 -2.47 15.60
C HIS A 125 1.01 -3.65 16.45
N ARG A 126 1.97 -4.35 17.04
CA ARG A 126 1.71 -5.47 17.94
C ARG A 126 1.88 -4.97 19.37
N GLU A 127 0.83 -5.06 20.17
CA GLU A 127 0.87 -4.81 21.61
C GLU A 127 0.58 -6.13 22.34
N GLY A 128 1.62 -6.74 22.90
CA GLY A 128 1.55 -8.11 23.43
C GLY A 128 1.21 -9.15 22.35
N GLU A 129 0.11 -9.89 22.53
CA GLU A 129 -0.37 -10.88 21.56
C GLU A 129 -1.34 -10.30 20.53
N GLN A 130 -1.82 -9.06 20.71
CA GLN A 130 -2.85 -8.47 19.87
C GLN A 130 -2.25 -7.54 18.81
N LEU A 131 -2.83 -7.59 17.60
CA LEU A 131 -2.55 -6.62 16.54
C LEU A 131 -3.52 -5.46 16.68
N GLN A 132 -3.00 -4.27 16.94
CA GLN A 132 -3.79 -3.04 17.01
C GLN A 132 -3.62 -2.22 15.75
N LYS A 133 -4.76 -1.76 15.22
CA LYS A 133 -4.82 -0.85 14.08
C LYS A 133 -5.03 0.58 14.59
N HIS A 134 -4.12 1.48 14.23
CA HIS A 134 -4.24 2.90 14.51
C HIS A 134 -4.44 3.67 13.20
N VAL A 135 -5.52 4.43 13.09
CA VAL A 135 -5.80 5.27 11.91
C VAL A 135 -5.19 6.64 12.13
N THR A 136 -4.22 7.02 11.31
CA THR A 136 -3.50 8.29 11.47
C THR A 136 -4.00 9.38 10.52
N PHE A 137 -4.62 8.99 9.41
CA PHE A 137 -5.14 9.93 8.41
C PHE A 137 -6.37 9.36 7.70
N ILE A 138 -7.35 10.20 7.46
CA ILE A 138 -8.53 9.91 6.63
C ILE A 138 -8.62 11.01 5.57
N SER A 139 -8.69 10.63 4.31
CA SER A 139 -8.82 11.57 3.21
C SER A 139 -10.23 12.17 3.15
N PRO A 140 -10.41 13.34 2.53
CA PRO A 140 -11.74 13.75 2.08
C PRO A 140 -12.26 12.75 1.05
N VAL A 141 -13.57 12.83 0.77
CA VAL A 141 -14.21 12.00 -0.24
C VAL A 141 -13.96 12.61 -1.62
N TYR A 142 -13.42 11.81 -2.54
CA TYR A 142 -13.11 12.23 -3.91
C TYR A 142 -14.02 11.53 -4.92
N GLY A 143 -14.29 12.13 -6.08
CA GLY A 143 -14.88 11.42 -7.21
C GLY A 143 -13.94 10.30 -7.69
N SER A 144 -14.44 9.07 -7.76
CA SER A 144 -13.70 7.84 -8.08
C SER A 144 -13.25 7.78 -9.55
N PHE A 145 -14.10 8.23 -10.48
CA PHE A 145 -13.85 8.23 -11.92
C PHE A 145 -14.38 9.52 -12.53
N GLY A 146 -13.47 10.35 -13.07
CA GLY A 146 -13.86 11.50 -13.89
C GLY A 146 -14.51 12.66 -13.15
N ASP A 147 -13.86 13.22 -12.13
CA ASP A 147 -13.94 14.67 -11.91
C ASP A 147 -12.63 15.26 -12.43
N THR A 148 -12.67 15.63 -13.71
CA THR A 148 -11.79 16.70 -14.20
C THR A 148 -12.47 17.97 -13.71
N ASP A 149 -11.88 18.63 -12.72
CA ASP A 149 -12.32 19.94 -12.27
C ASP A 149 -12.59 20.84 -13.49
N SER A 150 -13.78 21.43 -13.50
CA SER A 150 -14.20 22.49 -14.41
C SER A 150 -13.47 23.80 -14.10
#